data_AF-A0A3B3Y6D3-F1
#
_entry.id   AF-A0A3B3Y6D3-F1
#
_cell.length_a   1.000
_cell.length_b   1.000
_cell.length_c   1.000
_cell.angle_alpha   90.00
_cell.angle_beta   90.00
_cell.angle_gamma   90.00
#
_symmetry.space_group_name_H-M   'P 1'
#
loop_
_entity.id
_entity.type
_entity.pdbx_description
1 polymer ?
#
loop_
_entity_poly.entity_id
_entity_poly.type
_entity_poly.pdbx_seq_one_letter_code
_entity_poly.pdbx_strand_id
1 'polypeptide(L)'
;PTVSLYLDILYIYISTSLYMSLLHPYKYTCRALWPLHSKKPVLFVWNAPTQECETHEGVKLSLDQFDIVSSPTQGYTRQNLTFFYKDHLGHYPFYDAEGVQVIGGVPQSVNLSQHFERVSKDLDTYIPDRQAKGLSVIDWREWHPLWVRNWSGKDVYRRRSRELVARKNSTLTQEQVATAAKEEFELAAREFLQGTLRQGKNLRPNKLWGFYLFPDCYNYDYKGKMENYTGRCPAVEIERNDQLNWLWNESTALFPSIYLSSELRSTDQARLFVLNRVKEAIIHIHPLQKDLVSTIGESVALGAAGVIFWGGSSYATSSRCSDLNNYFRGPMGWYLLNVTTAAKECSQKLCKFNGRCLRRAPDSAVFLHLSPSTHKIISQSGKLKVTGSPGQAELKAFRQHFKCQCYNGTKGEKELFDIVPLKDRTRGIDVKETMMAAFAKANLPIAKL
;
A
#
# COMPACT_ATOMS: atom_id res chain seq x y z
N PRO A 1 -1.24 0.05 32.50
CA PRO A 1 -1.55 1.04 31.44
C PRO A 1 -0.94 0.64 30.09
N THR A 2 -1.73 0.04 29.21
CA THR A 2 -1.34 -0.21 27.82
C THR A 2 -1.31 1.11 27.06
N VAL A 3 -0.10 1.59 26.73
CA VAL A 3 0.11 2.77 25.88
C VAL A 3 -0.45 2.48 24.49
N SER A 4 -1.69 2.91 24.25
CA SER A 4 -2.34 2.79 22.94
C SER A 4 -1.87 3.95 22.06
N LEU A 5 -0.65 3.82 21.52
CA LEU A 5 -0.20 4.68 20.43
C LEU A 5 -1.04 4.36 19.20
N TYR A 6 -1.71 5.39 18.68
CA TYR A 6 -2.62 5.35 17.53
C TYR A 6 -1.80 5.28 16.23
N LEU A 7 -0.98 4.24 16.11
CA LEU A 7 -0.09 4.09 14.97
C LEU A 7 -0.93 3.85 13.72
N ASP A 8 -1.03 4.92 12.96
CA ASP A 8 -1.84 5.05 11.76
C ASP A 8 -0.99 4.46 10.62
N ILE A 9 -1.09 3.15 10.48
CA ILE A 9 -0.23 2.36 9.61
C ILE A 9 -0.72 2.42 8.16
N LEU A 10 0.18 2.84 7.29
CA LEU A 10 0.00 2.98 5.85
C LEU A 10 0.95 2.03 5.11
N TYR A 11 0.39 1.17 4.25
CA TYR A 11 1.17 0.17 3.53
C TYR A 11 1.93 0.77 2.33
N ILE A 12 3.03 0.14 1.88
CA ILE A 12 3.69 0.45 0.61
C ILE A 12 3.60 -0.76 -0.32
N TYR A 13 2.75 -0.67 -1.35
CA TYR A 13 2.94 -1.44 -2.59
C TYR A 13 3.87 -0.67 -3.54
N ILE A 14 4.47 -1.37 -4.49
CA ILE A 14 5.17 -0.74 -5.63
C ILE A 14 4.63 -1.37 -6.92
N SER A 15 3.95 -0.56 -7.73
CA SER A 15 3.25 -1.00 -8.94
C SER A 15 4.18 -1.03 -10.15
N THR A 16 3.96 -1.97 -11.06
CA THR A 16 4.60 -2.02 -12.38
C THR A 16 3.53 -2.05 -13.46
N SER A 17 3.52 -1.06 -14.36
CA SER A 17 2.52 -0.93 -15.44
C SER A 17 2.46 -2.19 -16.31
N LEU A 18 1.24 -2.64 -16.66
CA LEU A 18 1.02 -3.94 -17.32
C LEU A 18 1.63 -4.09 -18.72
N TYR A 19 2.04 -2.98 -19.36
CA TYR A 19 2.22 -2.87 -20.81
C TYR A 19 3.23 -3.84 -21.44
N MET A 20 4.23 -4.31 -20.69
CA MET A 20 5.26 -5.25 -21.19
C MET A 20 4.78 -6.71 -21.31
N SER A 21 3.55 -7.03 -20.88
CA SER A 21 3.07 -8.42 -20.76
C SER A 21 2.68 -9.06 -22.10
N LEU A 22 2.38 -8.27 -23.13
CA LEU A 22 1.74 -8.75 -24.37
C LEU A 22 2.69 -9.40 -25.40
N LEU A 23 4.01 -9.34 -25.20
CA LEU A 23 4.98 -9.74 -26.24
C LEU A 23 5.63 -11.12 -26.05
N HIS A 24 5.49 -11.78 -24.88
CA HIS A 24 6.17 -13.06 -24.60
C HIS A 24 5.40 -13.92 -23.57
N PRO A 25 4.47 -14.80 -23.99
CA PRO A 25 3.64 -15.58 -23.06
C PRO A 25 4.37 -16.64 -22.21
N TYR A 26 5.65 -16.90 -22.47
CA TYR A 26 6.46 -17.92 -21.77
C TYR A 26 7.64 -17.38 -20.94
N LYS A 27 7.73 -16.05 -20.70
CA LYS A 27 8.74 -15.47 -19.81
C LYS A 27 8.09 -15.09 -18.47
N TYR A 28 8.49 -15.76 -17.39
CA TYR A 28 8.18 -15.35 -16.01
C TYR A 28 8.82 -13.97 -15.73
N THR A 29 8.05 -12.91 -15.90
CA THR A 29 8.48 -11.53 -15.63
C THR A 29 8.49 -11.25 -14.12
N CYS A 30 9.63 -10.81 -13.60
CA CYS A 30 9.78 -10.44 -12.20
C CYS A 30 9.06 -9.13 -11.89
N ARG A 31 7.99 -9.21 -11.07
CA ARG A 31 7.00 -8.13 -10.88
C ARG A 31 7.34 -7.16 -9.75
N ALA A 32 8.27 -7.48 -8.84
CA ALA A 32 8.67 -6.55 -7.79
C ALA A 32 9.72 -5.57 -8.31
N LEU A 33 9.61 -4.30 -7.96
CA LEU A 33 10.72 -3.35 -8.10
C LEU A 33 11.77 -3.59 -6.99
N TRP A 34 13.03 -3.31 -7.32
CA TRP A 34 14.16 -3.39 -6.39
C TRP A 34 13.90 -2.58 -5.10
N PRO A 35 14.47 -2.99 -3.96
CA PRO A 35 14.29 -2.25 -2.72
C PRO A 35 15.03 -0.92 -2.79
N LEU A 36 14.37 0.14 -2.32
CA LEU A 36 14.90 1.50 -2.28
C LEU A 36 16.23 1.59 -1.49
N HIS A 37 16.44 0.74 -0.48
CA HIS A 37 17.73 0.51 0.18
C HIS A 37 18.29 -0.87 -0.16
N SER A 38 19.58 -0.93 -0.53
CA SER A 38 20.23 -2.18 -0.94
C SER A 38 20.19 -3.26 0.15
N LYS A 39 19.87 -4.50 -0.23
CA LYS A 39 19.75 -5.67 0.66
C LYS A 39 18.75 -5.52 1.83
N LYS A 40 17.80 -4.58 1.76
CA LYS A 40 16.65 -4.47 2.68
C LYS A 40 15.33 -4.77 1.95
N PRO A 41 14.79 -6.00 2.05
CA PRO A 41 13.57 -6.39 1.32
C PRO A 41 12.27 -5.80 1.89
N VAL A 42 12.36 -5.11 3.03
CA VAL A 42 11.28 -4.37 3.71
C VAL A 42 11.90 -3.07 4.22
N LEU A 43 11.13 -1.97 4.21
CA LEU A 43 11.50 -0.70 4.83
C LEU A 43 10.44 -0.25 5.84
N PHE A 44 10.86 0.40 6.91
CA PHE A 44 9.96 1.05 7.86
C PHE A 44 10.15 2.56 7.87
N VAL A 45 9.05 3.33 7.84
CA VAL A 45 9.09 4.78 7.65
C VAL A 45 8.34 5.47 8.79
N TRP A 46 9.01 6.34 9.53
CA TRP A 46 8.37 7.21 10.53
C TRP A 46 7.92 8.51 9.88
N ASN A 47 6.63 8.86 10.00
CA ASN A 47 6.05 10.09 9.45
C ASN A 47 5.11 10.76 10.47
N ALA A 48 5.70 11.42 11.46
CA ALA A 48 4.95 12.15 12.49
C ALA A 48 5.68 13.43 12.90
N PRO A 49 4.96 14.46 13.39
CA PRO A 49 5.52 15.77 13.76
C PRO A 49 6.19 15.72 15.13
N THR A 50 7.10 14.76 15.34
CA THR A 50 7.72 14.47 16.64
C THR A 50 9.07 15.16 16.84
N GLN A 51 9.35 16.24 16.09
CA GLN A 51 10.57 17.02 16.25
C GLN A 51 10.56 17.79 17.58
N GLU A 52 9.37 18.27 17.96
CA GLU A 52 9.09 18.97 19.21
C GLU A 52 9.42 18.13 20.46
N CYS A 53 9.37 16.80 20.37
CA CYS A 53 9.77 15.92 21.47
C CYS A 53 11.23 16.13 21.90
N GLU A 54 12.15 16.46 20.97
CA GLU A 54 13.54 16.75 21.34
C GLU A 54 13.76 18.24 21.65
N THR A 55 13.07 19.16 20.97
CA THR A 55 13.31 20.62 21.12
C THR A 55 12.56 21.29 22.28
N HIS A 56 11.39 20.77 22.68
CA HIS A 56 10.60 21.30 23.79
C HIS A 56 10.62 20.39 25.01
N GLU A 57 10.49 19.07 24.80
CA GLU A 57 10.33 18.09 25.88
C GLU A 57 11.64 17.39 26.29
N GLY A 58 12.74 17.61 25.57
CA GLY A 58 14.06 17.00 25.82
C GLY A 58 14.14 15.49 25.57
N VAL A 59 13.08 14.87 25.04
CA VAL A 59 12.97 13.43 24.81
C VAL A 59 13.42 13.04 23.40
N LYS A 60 14.72 12.74 23.24
CA LYS A 60 15.26 12.18 22.00
C LYS A 60 14.71 10.77 21.72
N LEU A 61 13.82 10.65 20.74
CA LEU A 61 13.19 9.39 20.32
C LEU A 61 14.19 8.42 19.68
N SER A 62 14.19 7.15 20.10
CA SER A 62 15.00 6.08 19.49
C SER A 62 14.36 5.59 18.17
N LEU A 63 14.59 6.33 17.09
CA LEU A 63 14.08 6.00 15.75
C LEU A 63 14.97 5.01 14.96
N ASP A 64 15.94 4.36 15.61
CA ASP A 64 16.97 3.50 14.99
C ASP A 64 16.43 2.30 14.17
N GLN A 65 15.16 1.94 14.32
CA GLN A 65 14.51 0.83 13.59
C GLN A 65 13.70 1.29 12.36
N PHE A 66 13.68 2.60 12.08
CA PHE A 66 13.08 3.17 10.87
C PHE A 66 14.16 3.48 9.82
N ASP A 67 13.89 3.09 8.58
CA ASP A 67 14.72 3.33 7.39
C ASP A 67 14.62 4.78 6.89
N ILE A 68 13.46 5.39 7.05
CA ILE A 68 13.20 6.79 6.70
C ILE A 68 12.53 7.43 7.91
N VAL A 69 12.98 8.63 8.27
CA VAL A 69 12.34 9.51 9.23
C VAL A 69 11.93 10.77 8.49
N SER A 70 10.67 11.16 8.65
CA SER A 70 10.04 12.31 7.98
C SER A 70 9.03 12.98 8.90
N SER A 71 8.71 14.23 8.59
CA SER A 71 7.68 15.02 9.26
C SER A 71 6.57 15.43 8.27
N PRO A 72 5.29 15.34 8.67
CA PRO A 72 4.19 15.99 7.97
C PRO A 72 4.10 17.50 8.25
N THR A 73 4.93 18.06 9.14
CA THR A 73 4.90 19.49 9.47
C THR A 73 5.26 20.35 8.26
N GLN A 74 4.52 21.45 8.07
CA GLN A 74 4.74 22.40 6.98
C GLN A 74 6.17 22.96 7.01
N GLY A 75 6.75 23.22 5.83
CA GLY A 75 8.14 23.70 5.68
C GLY A 75 9.22 22.62 5.69
N TYR A 76 8.94 21.39 6.13
CA TYR A 76 9.89 20.28 6.05
C TYR A 76 10.00 19.75 4.60
N THR A 77 11.00 20.24 3.87
CA THR A 77 11.30 19.90 2.46
C THR A 77 12.48 18.93 2.34
N ARG A 78 12.78 18.46 1.11
CA ARG A 78 13.92 17.57 0.80
C ARG A 78 13.87 16.19 1.47
N GLN A 79 12.67 15.74 1.84
CA GLN A 79 12.46 14.50 2.60
C GLN A 79 12.36 13.25 1.70
N ASN A 80 12.90 12.11 2.17
CA ASN A 80 12.83 10.83 1.44
C ASN A 80 11.37 10.37 1.26
N LEU A 81 10.53 10.46 2.29
CA LEU A 81 9.07 10.46 2.15
C LEU A 81 8.59 11.91 2.09
N THR A 82 7.81 12.24 1.06
CA THR A 82 7.12 13.52 0.91
C THR A 82 5.62 13.25 0.96
N PHE A 83 4.91 13.92 1.86
CA PHE A 83 3.49 13.71 2.13
C PHE A 83 2.72 14.98 1.78
N PHE A 84 1.92 14.95 0.71
CA PHE A 84 1.25 16.11 0.15
C PHE A 84 -0.21 16.15 0.61
N TYR A 85 -0.53 17.05 1.53
CA TYR A 85 -1.92 17.36 1.90
C TYR A 85 -2.60 18.22 0.82
N LYS A 86 -3.92 18.45 0.98
CA LYS A 86 -4.78 19.15 0.01
C LYS A 86 -4.34 20.57 -0.37
N ASP A 87 -3.52 21.21 0.46
CA ASP A 87 -2.99 22.56 0.33
C ASP A 87 -1.51 22.60 -0.13
N HIS A 88 -0.82 21.45 -0.22
CA HIS A 88 0.62 21.36 -0.49
C HIS A 88 0.98 20.87 -1.90
N LEU A 89 0.01 20.59 -2.76
CA LEU A 89 0.26 20.15 -4.14
C LEU A 89 -0.84 20.61 -5.11
N GLY A 90 -0.46 21.43 -6.09
CA GLY A 90 -1.36 21.84 -7.16
C GLY A 90 -2.51 22.73 -6.68
N HIS A 91 -3.58 22.73 -7.47
CA HIS A 91 -4.85 23.34 -7.12
C HIS A 91 -5.90 22.24 -6.94
N TYR A 92 -6.05 21.75 -5.70
CA TYR A 92 -7.04 20.73 -5.35
C TYR A 92 -8.42 21.35 -5.07
N PRO A 93 -9.49 20.90 -5.75
CA PRO A 93 -10.84 21.41 -5.51
C PRO A 93 -11.49 20.73 -4.31
N PHE A 94 -12.09 21.51 -3.41
CA PHE A 94 -12.87 20.98 -2.27
C PHE A 94 -13.87 22.01 -1.74
N TYR A 95 -14.72 21.59 -0.80
CA TYR A 95 -15.53 22.49 0.02
C TYR A 95 -14.97 22.53 1.44
N ASP A 96 -14.85 23.73 2.03
CA ASP A 96 -14.41 23.92 3.42
C ASP A 96 -15.51 23.60 4.45
N ALA A 97 -15.26 23.86 5.74
CA ALA A 97 -16.19 23.52 6.82
C ALA A 97 -17.47 24.36 6.75
N GLU A 98 -17.35 25.58 6.23
CA GLU A 98 -18.40 26.56 5.98
C GLU A 98 -19.20 26.25 4.70
N GLY A 99 -18.71 25.31 3.87
CA GLY A 99 -19.34 24.88 2.62
C GLY A 99 -19.06 25.80 1.42
N VAL A 100 -18.06 26.68 1.52
CA VAL A 100 -17.57 27.54 0.45
C VAL A 100 -16.67 26.74 -0.49
N GLN A 101 -16.69 27.09 -1.78
CA GLN A 101 -15.91 26.38 -2.80
C GLN A 101 -14.45 26.86 -2.83
N VAL A 102 -13.51 25.92 -2.68
CA VAL A 102 -12.07 26.13 -2.88
C VAL A 102 -11.69 25.54 -4.24
N ILE A 103 -11.03 26.33 -5.09
CA ILE A 103 -10.74 26.02 -6.52
C ILE A 103 -11.98 25.47 -7.25
N GLY A 104 -13.12 26.16 -7.15
CA GLY A 104 -14.36 25.76 -7.83
C GLY A 104 -15.05 24.49 -7.28
N GLY A 105 -14.50 23.86 -6.24
CA GLY A 105 -15.14 22.84 -5.41
C GLY A 105 -15.35 21.45 -6.03
N VAL A 106 -15.36 21.31 -7.35
CA VAL A 106 -15.49 20.02 -8.06
C VAL A 106 -14.45 19.90 -9.19
N PRO A 107 -13.95 18.68 -9.51
CA PRO A 107 -12.86 18.49 -10.47
C PRO A 107 -13.15 19.06 -11.87
N GLN A 108 -14.39 18.96 -12.35
CA GLN A 108 -14.82 19.50 -13.65
C GLN A 108 -14.94 21.04 -13.69
N SER A 109 -14.59 21.74 -12.61
CA SER A 109 -14.46 23.21 -12.54
C SER A 109 -13.00 23.68 -12.53
N VAL A 110 -12.00 22.78 -12.55
CA VAL A 110 -10.58 23.15 -12.41
C VAL A 110 -9.91 23.37 -13.77
N ASN A 111 -9.16 24.46 -13.90
CA ASN A 111 -8.22 24.64 -15.01
C ASN A 111 -7.01 23.71 -14.81
N LEU A 112 -6.99 22.59 -15.55
CA LEU A 112 -5.92 21.59 -15.47
C LEU A 112 -4.53 22.16 -15.81
N SER A 113 -4.43 23.15 -16.71
CA SER A 113 -3.14 23.77 -17.06
C SER A 113 -2.54 24.53 -15.87
N GLN A 114 -3.35 25.38 -15.22
CA GLN A 114 -2.95 26.09 -13.99
C GLN A 114 -2.64 25.11 -12.85
N HIS A 115 -3.41 24.02 -12.73
CA HIS A 115 -3.13 22.96 -11.77
C HIS A 115 -1.75 22.32 -12.01
N PHE A 116 -1.42 21.90 -13.24
CA PHE A 116 -0.13 21.24 -13.52
C PHE A 116 1.07 22.21 -13.45
N GLU A 117 0.87 23.50 -13.75
CA GLU A 117 1.87 24.54 -13.49
C GLU A 117 2.13 24.71 -11.99
N ARG A 118 1.07 24.76 -11.18
CA ARG A 118 1.16 24.85 -9.72
C ARG A 118 1.83 23.62 -9.12
N VAL A 119 1.47 22.40 -9.57
CA VAL A 119 2.15 21.15 -9.23
C VAL A 119 3.66 21.27 -9.48
N SER A 120 4.10 21.80 -10.62
CA SER A 120 5.54 21.94 -10.90
C SER A 120 6.25 22.84 -9.86
N LYS A 121 5.63 23.95 -9.48
CA LYS A 121 6.15 24.91 -8.49
C LYS A 121 6.22 24.30 -7.08
N ASP A 122 5.20 23.55 -6.68
CA ASP A 122 5.18 22.84 -5.40
C ASP A 122 6.25 21.72 -5.39
N LEU A 123 6.43 20.98 -6.47
CA LEU A 123 7.44 19.92 -6.55
C LEU A 123 8.88 20.48 -6.53
N ASP A 124 9.15 21.59 -7.21
CA ASP A 124 10.44 22.29 -7.11
C ASP A 124 10.67 22.88 -5.68
N THR A 125 9.62 23.09 -4.89
CA THR A 125 9.70 23.50 -3.47
C THR A 125 9.94 22.32 -2.51
N TYR A 126 9.08 21.30 -2.52
CA TYR A 126 9.14 20.19 -1.57
C TYR A 126 10.21 19.15 -1.90
N ILE A 127 10.52 18.96 -3.19
CA ILE A 127 11.48 17.96 -3.71
C ILE A 127 12.42 18.66 -4.71
N PRO A 128 13.28 19.61 -4.32
CA PRO A 128 14.07 20.40 -5.27
C PRO A 128 15.06 19.56 -6.11
N ASP A 129 15.59 18.45 -5.57
CA ASP A 129 16.37 17.51 -6.37
C ASP A 129 15.47 16.68 -7.29
N ARG A 130 15.68 16.81 -8.61
CA ARG A 130 14.93 16.10 -9.65
C ARG A 130 15.24 14.59 -9.70
N GLN A 131 16.40 14.19 -9.18
CA GLN A 131 16.84 12.79 -9.09
C GLN A 131 16.53 12.15 -7.72
N ALA A 132 15.86 12.87 -6.81
CA ALA A 132 15.58 12.40 -5.45
C ALA A 132 14.87 11.05 -5.45
N LYS A 133 15.39 10.10 -4.68
CA LYS A 133 14.82 8.77 -4.49
C LYS A 133 13.94 8.73 -3.25
N GLY A 134 12.83 7.99 -3.31
CA GLY A 134 11.97 7.78 -2.15
C GLY A 134 10.49 7.72 -2.48
N LEU A 135 9.65 8.17 -1.55
CA LEU A 135 8.19 8.03 -1.57
C LEU A 135 7.52 9.40 -1.73
N SER A 136 6.46 9.48 -2.52
CA SER A 136 5.59 10.64 -2.67
C SER A 136 4.14 10.18 -2.50
N VAL A 137 3.55 10.50 -1.34
CA VAL A 137 2.16 10.17 -1.01
C VAL A 137 1.30 11.41 -1.17
N ILE A 138 0.18 11.31 -1.87
CA ILE A 138 -0.80 12.40 -2.00
C ILE A 138 -2.03 12.07 -1.15
N ASP A 139 -2.33 12.92 -0.17
CA ASP A 139 -3.46 12.78 0.76
C ASP A 139 -4.59 13.74 0.40
N TRP A 140 -5.34 13.33 -0.62
CA TRP A 140 -6.53 14.02 -1.12
C TRP A 140 -7.77 13.20 -0.76
N ARG A 141 -8.41 13.60 0.34
CA ARG A 141 -9.50 12.87 1.00
C ARG A 141 -10.90 13.42 0.77
N GLU A 142 -11.05 14.57 0.11
CA GLU A 142 -12.30 15.33 0.18
C GLU A 142 -13.39 14.80 -0.75
N TRP A 143 -13.01 14.27 -1.91
CA TRP A 143 -13.88 13.52 -2.82
C TRP A 143 -13.17 12.26 -3.35
N HIS A 144 -13.95 11.26 -3.77
CA HIS A 144 -13.46 10.04 -4.39
C HIS A 144 -13.69 10.08 -5.92
N PRO A 145 -12.85 9.45 -6.75
CA PRO A 145 -12.99 9.50 -8.20
C PRO A 145 -14.21 8.77 -8.78
N LEU A 146 -14.78 7.83 -8.03
CA LEU A 146 -16.05 7.19 -8.39
C LEU A 146 -17.20 7.94 -7.73
N TRP A 147 -18.16 8.40 -8.53
CA TRP A 147 -19.38 9.09 -8.12
C TRP A 147 -20.11 8.35 -7.00
N VAL A 148 -20.23 7.03 -7.12
CA VAL A 148 -20.93 6.20 -6.13
C VAL A 148 -20.31 6.29 -4.74
N ARG A 149 -18.98 6.44 -4.63
CA ARG A 149 -18.24 6.55 -3.35
C ARG A 149 -18.31 7.95 -2.71
N ASN A 150 -19.03 8.91 -3.30
CA ASN A 150 -19.27 10.25 -2.73
C ASN A 150 -20.62 10.31 -1.98
N TRP A 151 -20.75 9.50 -0.93
CA TRP A 151 -21.93 9.42 -0.05
C TRP A 151 -21.75 10.20 1.26
N SER A 152 -22.82 10.28 2.08
CA SER A 152 -22.83 10.98 3.37
C SER A 152 -22.34 12.44 3.20
N GLY A 153 -21.41 12.94 4.01
CA GLY A 153 -20.84 14.28 3.89
C GLY A 153 -20.21 14.60 2.51
N LYS A 154 -19.90 13.58 1.69
CA LYS A 154 -19.40 13.76 0.32
C LYS A 154 -20.51 13.90 -0.74
N ASP A 155 -21.78 13.82 -0.37
CA ASP A 155 -22.89 14.06 -1.31
C ASP A 155 -22.89 15.50 -1.85
N VAL A 156 -22.25 16.46 -1.16
CA VAL A 156 -22.03 17.83 -1.66
C VAL A 156 -21.44 17.84 -3.06
N TYR A 157 -20.44 17.00 -3.36
CA TYR A 157 -19.82 16.91 -4.69
C TYR A 157 -20.84 16.43 -5.74
N ARG A 158 -21.75 15.53 -5.37
CA ARG A 158 -22.83 15.03 -6.26
C ARG A 158 -23.94 16.04 -6.47
N ARG A 159 -24.31 16.83 -5.46
CA ARG A 159 -25.27 17.93 -5.62
C ARG A 159 -24.68 19.05 -6.47
N ARG A 160 -23.49 19.55 -6.10
CA ARG A 160 -22.82 20.66 -6.79
C ARG A 160 -22.50 20.35 -8.25
N SER A 161 -22.17 19.10 -8.58
CA SER A 161 -22.03 18.65 -9.98
C SER A 161 -23.35 18.74 -10.77
N ARG A 162 -24.48 18.32 -10.18
CA ARG A 162 -25.81 18.45 -10.81
C ARG A 162 -26.24 19.92 -10.93
N GLU A 163 -25.99 20.72 -9.90
CA GLU A 163 -26.20 22.17 -9.91
C GLU A 163 -25.33 22.88 -10.98
N LEU A 164 -24.14 22.36 -11.30
CA LEU A 164 -23.29 22.88 -12.39
C LEU A 164 -23.87 22.54 -13.76
N VAL A 165 -24.24 21.27 -14.01
CA VAL A 165 -24.83 20.84 -15.29
C VAL A 165 -26.17 21.53 -15.58
N ALA A 166 -27.06 21.63 -14.58
CA ALA A 166 -28.34 22.33 -14.74
C ALA A 166 -28.19 23.85 -15.02
N ARG A 167 -27.09 24.47 -14.57
CA ARG A 167 -26.75 25.87 -14.91
C ARG A 167 -26.11 26.00 -16.29
N LYS A 168 -25.36 25.00 -16.76
CA LYS A 168 -24.83 24.94 -18.14
C LYS A 168 -25.94 24.79 -19.18
N ASN A 169 -26.94 23.95 -18.91
CA ASN A 169 -28.07 23.72 -19.79
C ASN A 169 -29.37 23.49 -19.00
N SER A 170 -30.28 24.46 -19.08
CA SER A 170 -31.59 24.45 -18.41
C SER A 170 -32.68 23.65 -19.12
N THR A 171 -32.41 23.11 -20.33
CA THR A 171 -33.39 22.29 -21.07
C THR A 171 -33.32 20.79 -20.73
N LEU A 172 -32.32 20.37 -19.95
CA LEU A 172 -32.14 18.97 -19.56
C LEU A 172 -33.12 18.53 -18.48
N THR A 173 -33.63 17.31 -18.58
CA THR A 173 -34.42 16.68 -17.50
C THR A 173 -33.54 16.39 -16.28
N GLN A 174 -34.15 16.21 -15.10
CA GLN A 174 -33.40 15.88 -13.88
C GLN A 174 -32.58 14.58 -14.00
N GLU A 175 -33.06 13.61 -14.79
CA GLU A 175 -32.35 12.37 -15.11
C GLU A 175 -31.15 12.62 -16.03
N GLN A 176 -31.32 13.40 -17.10
CA GLN A 176 -30.22 13.81 -17.98
C GLN A 176 -29.14 14.60 -17.21
N VAL A 177 -29.56 15.52 -16.34
CA VAL A 177 -28.66 16.25 -15.43
C VAL A 177 -27.93 15.29 -14.48
N ALA A 178 -28.59 14.26 -13.95
CA ALA A 178 -27.97 13.30 -13.04
C ALA A 178 -26.92 12.41 -13.76
N THR A 179 -27.22 11.94 -14.96
CA THR A 179 -26.30 11.13 -15.78
C THR A 179 -25.10 11.96 -16.25
N ALA A 180 -25.33 13.12 -16.86
CA ALA A 180 -24.25 13.99 -17.33
C ALA A 180 -23.38 14.52 -16.17
N ALA A 181 -23.96 14.83 -15.00
CA ALA A 181 -23.19 15.24 -13.84
C ALA A 181 -22.31 14.13 -13.24
N LYS A 182 -22.73 12.86 -13.36
CA LYS A 182 -21.87 11.72 -13.04
C LYS A 182 -20.72 11.64 -14.04
N GLU A 183 -21.01 11.68 -15.33
CA GLU A 183 -20.03 11.48 -16.40
C GLU A 183 -18.98 12.61 -16.45
N GLU A 184 -19.40 13.88 -16.35
CA GLU A 184 -18.46 15.01 -16.21
C GLU A 184 -17.57 14.87 -14.98
N PHE A 185 -18.13 14.47 -13.83
CA PHE A 185 -17.39 14.33 -12.58
C PHE A 185 -16.37 13.19 -12.64
N GLU A 186 -16.76 11.99 -13.06
CA GLU A 186 -15.87 10.82 -13.09
C GLU A 186 -14.77 10.98 -14.16
N LEU A 187 -15.08 11.62 -15.30
CA LEU A 187 -14.09 11.96 -16.32
C LEU A 187 -13.07 12.98 -15.79
N ALA A 188 -13.53 14.12 -15.27
CA ALA A 188 -12.63 15.16 -14.77
C ALA A 188 -11.83 14.68 -13.56
N ALA A 189 -12.43 13.91 -12.64
CA ALA A 189 -11.72 13.29 -11.53
C ALA A 189 -10.59 12.36 -12.02
N ARG A 190 -10.83 11.59 -13.09
CA ARG A 190 -9.80 10.76 -13.72
C ARG A 190 -8.69 11.60 -14.34
N GLU A 191 -9.01 12.57 -15.19
CA GLU A 191 -8.01 13.42 -15.85
C GLU A 191 -7.14 14.17 -14.83
N PHE A 192 -7.76 14.68 -13.78
CA PHE A 192 -7.12 15.39 -12.67
C PHE A 192 -6.17 14.49 -11.87
N LEU A 193 -6.65 13.35 -11.34
CA LEU A 193 -5.81 12.45 -10.52
C LEU A 193 -4.73 11.74 -11.37
N GLN A 194 -5.08 11.28 -12.58
CA GLN A 194 -4.14 10.60 -13.48
C GLN A 194 -3.09 11.58 -14.01
N GLY A 195 -3.49 12.80 -14.38
CA GLY A 195 -2.58 13.86 -14.79
C GLY A 195 -1.61 14.28 -13.69
N THR A 196 -2.10 14.38 -12.43
CA THR A 196 -1.25 14.70 -11.27
C THR A 196 -0.13 13.66 -11.09
N LEU A 197 -0.46 12.37 -11.09
CA LEU A 197 0.55 11.30 -10.97
C LEU A 197 1.52 11.31 -12.14
N ARG A 198 1.04 11.55 -13.37
CA ARG A 198 1.89 11.62 -14.56
C ARG A 198 2.87 12.79 -14.48
N GLN A 199 2.39 13.97 -14.10
CA GLN A 199 3.21 15.18 -13.90
C GLN A 199 4.25 14.96 -12.79
N GLY A 200 3.85 14.36 -11.66
CA GLY A 200 4.75 14.00 -10.56
C GLY A 200 5.86 13.05 -10.98
N LYS A 201 5.55 11.97 -11.71
CA LYS A 201 6.55 11.03 -12.26
C LYS A 201 7.44 11.69 -13.30
N ASN A 202 6.90 12.48 -14.22
CA ASN A 202 7.69 13.14 -15.27
C ASN A 202 8.71 14.12 -14.67
N LEU A 203 8.30 14.87 -13.64
CA LEU A 203 9.16 15.83 -12.96
C LEU A 203 10.10 15.19 -11.93
N ARG A 204 9.73 14.05 -11.33
CA ARG A 204 10.48 13.31 -10.30
C ARG A 204 10.40 11.78 -10.53
N PRO A 205 11.10 11.25 -11.56
CA PRO A 205 10.96 9.84 -11.98
C PRO A 205 11.51 8.82 -10.98
N ASN A 206 12.38 9.26 -10.07
CA ASN A 206 12.98 8.42 -9.04
C ASN A 206 12.16 8.34 -7.73
N LYS A 207 11.04 9.09 -7.64
CA LYS A 207 10.08 9.01 -6.54
C LYS A 207 8.97 8.02 -6.87
N LEU A 208 8.47 7.32 -5.85
CA LEU A 208 7.38 6.37 -5.93
C LEU A 208 6.06 7.08 -5.58
N TRP A 209 5.18 7.22 -6.56
CA TRP A 209 3.99 8.08 -6.54
C TRP A 209 2.70 7.27 -6.38
N GLY A 210 1.80 7.77 -5.53
CA GLY A 210 0.47 7.20 -5.33
C GLY A 210 -0.37 8.00 -4.33
N PHE A 211 -1.66 7.67 -4.23
CA PHE A 211 -2.58 8.31 -3.30
C PHE A 211 -2.75 7.51 -2.01
N TYR A 212 -2.81 8.22 -0.88
CA TYR A 212 -3.24 7.69 0.42
C TYR A 212 -4.66 7.09 0.33
N LEU A 213 -4.98 6.13 1.20
CA LEU A 213 -6.19 5.28 1.21
C LEU A 213 -6.37 4.31 0.04
N PHE A 214 -5.77 4.53 -1.13
CA PHE A 214 -6.07 3.71 -2.31
C PHE A 214 -5.14 2.47 -2.45
N PRO A 215 -5.70 1.28 -2.77
CA PRO A 215 -7.12 0.95 -2.88
C PRO A 215 -7.79 0.75 -1.50
N ASP A 216 -9.07 1.10 -1.38
CA ASP A 216 -9.85 0.80 -0.18
C ASP A 216 -10.75 -0.43 -0.40
N CYS A 217 -10.72 -1.34 0.57
CA CYS A 217 -11.45 -2.61 0.61
C CYS A 217 -12.90 -2.46 1.14
N TYR A 218 -13.22 -1.34 1.79
CA TYR A 218 -14.52 -1.03 2.42
C TYR A 218 -15.07 -2.09 3.39
N ASN A 219 -14.20 -2.94 3.94
CA ASN A 219 -14.48 -4.01 4.89
C ASN A 219 -14.77 -3.52 6.33
N TYR A 220 -15.63 -2.51 6.46
CA TYR A 220 -15.94 -1.82 7.72
C TYR A 220 -17.16 -2.39 8.48
N ASP A 221 -17.70 -3.52 8.04
CA ASP A 221 -18.97 -4.10 8.50
C ASP A 221 -18.88 -4.97 9.77
N TYR A 222 -17.75 -4.92 10.48
CA TYR A 222 -17.53 -5.63 11.75
C TYR A 222 -18.46 -5.20 12.91
N LYS A 223 -19.01 -3.98 12.85
CA LYS A 223 -19.90 -3.44 13.90
C LYS A 223 -21.15 -4.32 14.06
N GLY A 224 -21.34 -4.88 15.26
CA GLY A 224 -22.44 -5.80 15.57
C GLY A 224 -22.34 -7.18 14.90
N LYS A 225 -21.21 -7.52 14.26
CA LYS A 225 -21.03 -8.77 13.49
C LYS A 225 -19.69 -9.47 13.73
N MET A 226 -18.96 -9.08 14.78
CA MET A 226 -17.54 -9.45 14.99
C MET A 226 -17.26 -10.97 14.91
N GLU A 227 -18.17 -11.81 15.41
CA GLU A 227 -18.05 -13.28 15.37
C GLU A 227 -18.05 -13.83 13.94
N ASN A 228 -18.86 -13.26 13.05
CA ASN A 228 -19.02 -13.66 11.65
C ASN A 228 -18.21 -12.80 10.66
N TYR A 229 -17.40 -11.88 11.17
CA TYR A 229 -16.67 -10.92 10.34
C TYR A 229 -15.46 -11.58 9.64
N THR A 230 -15.62 -11.86 8.34
CA THR A 230 -14.55 -12.45 7.51
C THR A 230 -13.47 -11.46 7.07
N GLY A 231 -13.73 -10.16 7.24
CA GLY A 231 -12.93 -9.04 6.77
C GLY A 231 -12.75 -8.92 5.26
N ARG A 232 -13.39 -9.77 4.44
CA ARG A 232 -13.29 -9.70 2.97
C ARG A 232 -13.82 -8.37 2.45
N CYS A 233 -13.22 -7.86 1.38
CA CYS A 233 -13.77 -6.72 0.65
C CYS A 233 -15.12 -7.15 0.02
N PRO A 234 -16.20 -6.35 0.11
CA PRO A 234 -17.44 -6.65 -0.59
C PRO A 234 -17.19 -6.77 -2.10
N ALA A 235 -17.80 -7.74 -2.78
CA ALA A 235 -17.54 -7.99 -4.22
C ALA A 235 -17.72 -6.73 -5.09
N VAL A 236 -18.78 -5.97 -4.83
CA VAL A 236 -19.08 -4.68 -5.50
C VAL A 236 -18.00 -3.61 -5.27
N GLU A 237 -17.19 -3.71 -4.22
CA GLU A 237 -16.09 -2.78 -3.95
C GLU A 237 -14.78 -3.20 -4.65
N ILE A 238 -14.59 -4.50 -4.89
CA ILE A 238 -13.56 -5.04 -5.80
C ILE A 238 -13.88 -4.59 -7.23
N GLU A 239 -15.11 -4.79 -7.70
CA GLU A 239 -15.60 -4.32 -9.01
C GLU A 239 -15.45 -2.80 -9.20
N ARG A 240 -15.57 -2.01 -8.10
CA ARG A 240 -15.28 -0.57 -8.09
C ARG A 240 -13.77 -0.28 -8.15
N ASN A 241 -12.94 -1.08 -7.48
CA ASN A 241 -11.49 -0.95 -7.60
C ASN A 241 -10.98 -1.36 -9.00
N ASP A 242 -11.64 -2.29 -9.69
CA ASP A 242 -11.34 -2.61 -11.09
C ASP A 242 -11.64 -1.45 -12.06
N GLN A 243 -12.68 -0.64 -11.79
CA GLN A 243 -12.95 0.59 -12.54
C GLN A 243 -11.85 1.66 -12.37
N LEU A 244 -11.01 1.52 -11.34
CA LEU A 244 -9.85 2.39 -11.07
C LEU A 244 -8.53 1.83 -11.62
N ASN A 245 -8.56 0.83 -12.52
CA ASN A 245 -7.35 0.30 -13.18
C ASN A 245 -6.46 1.36 -13.86
N TRP A 246 -7.03 2.50 -14.29
CA TRP A 246 -6.25 3.64 -14.81
C TRP A 246 -5.38 4.30 -13.73
N LEU A 247 -5.82 4.30 -12.46
CA LEU A 247 -5.10 4.83 -11.32
C LEU A 247 -3.96 3.89 -10.89
N TRP A 248 -4.20 2.58 -10.93
CA TRP A 248 -3.20 1.54 -10.60
C TRP A 248 -2.05 1.46 -11.60
N ASN A 249 -2.35 1.68 -12.88
CA ASN A 249 -1.36 1.72 -13.96
C ASN A 249 -0.56 3.03 -14.02
N GLU A 250 -1.12 4.15 -13.53
CA GLU A 250 -0.41 5.42 -13.45
C GLU A 250 0.42 5.55 -12.18
N SER A 251 -0.03 4.98 -11.05
CA SER A 251 0.71 4.96 -9.79
C SER A 251 1.97 4.10 -9.89
N THR A 252 3.07 4.52 -9.24
CA THR A 252 4.24 3.65 -9.01
C THR A 252 4.27 3.07 -7.60
N ALA A 253 3.40 3.52 -6.69
CA ALA A 253 3.13 2.89 -5.40
C ALA A 253 1.64 2.94 -5.05
N LEU A 254 1.15 2.00 -4.24
CA LEU A 254 -0.19 2.04 -3.66
C LEU A 254 -0.08 2.15 -2.14
N PHE A 255 -0.96 2.95 -1.54
CA PHE A 255 -0.91 3.31 -0.13
C PHE A 255 -2.28 3.11 0.55
N PRO A 256 -2.75 1.85 0.69
CA PRO A 256 -3.95 1.56 1.45
C PRO A 256 -3.69 1.78 2.95
N SER A 257 -4.58 2.55 3.59
CA SER A 257 -4.62 2.70 5.04
C SER A 257 -5.09 1.40 5.68
N ILE A 258 -4.43 0.94 6.74
CA ILE A 258 -4.83 -0.25 7.52
C ILE A 258 -5.12 0.08 9.00
N TYR A 259 -5.61 1.30 9.25
CA TYR A 259 -5.80 1.84 10.61
C TYR A 259 -6.90 1.08 11.37
N LEU A 260 -6.64 0.70 12.62
CA LEU A 260 -7.57 -0.07 13.45
C LEU A 260 -8.47 0.82 14.31
N SER A 261 -9.78 0.72 14.07
CA SER A 261 -10.81 1.26 14.98
C SER A 261 -10.69 0.63 16.38
N SER A 262 -11.21 1.32 17.40
CA SER A 262 -11.20 0.83 18.78
C SER A 262 -11.82 -0.56 18.94
N GLU A 263 -12.89 -0.84 18.19
CA GLU A 263 -13.64 -2.10 18.19
C GLU A 263 -12.84 -3.29 17.65
N LEU A 264 -11.82 -3.04 16.82
CA LEU A 264 -10.95 -4.09 16.30
C LEU A 264 -9.70 -4.33 17.16
N ARG A 265 -9.30 -3.42 18.06
CA ARG A 265 -7.99 -3.49 18.74
C ARG A 265 -7.82 -4.80 19.53
N SER A 266 -6.68 -5.47 19.35
CA SER A 266 -6.32 -6.73 20.02
C SER A 266 -7.29 -7.90 19.79
N THR A 267 -8.13 -7.83 18.74
CA THR A 267 -8.98 -8.94 18.28
C THR A 267 -8.29 -9.79 17.19
N ASP A 268 -8.80 -11.00 16.95
CA ASP A 268 -8.33 -11.82 15.82
C ASP A 268 -8.82 -11.28 14.47
N GLN A 269 -9.93 -10.54 14.52
CA GLN A 269 -10.58 -9.81 13.43
C GLN A 269 -9.78 -8.59 12.97
N ALA A 270 -8.99 -7.93 13.83
CA ALA A 270 -8.09 -6.82 13.45
C ALA A 270 -7.26 -7.14 12.22
N ARG A 271 -6.69 -8.35 12.21
CA ARG A 271 -5.88 -8.83 11.11
C ARG A 271 -6.74 -9.24 9.92
N LEU A 272 -7.95 -9.79 10.10
CA LEU A 272 -8.85 -10.02 8.95
C LEU A 272 -9.16 -8.71 8.22
N PHE A 273 -9.34 -7.61 8.97
CA PHE A 273 -9.46 -6.27 8.40
C PHE A 273 -8.18 -5.86 7.63
N VAL A 274 -7.01 -5.87 8.27
CA VAL A 274 -5.72 -5.50 7.63
C VAL A 274 -5.44 -6.34 6.40
N LEU A 275 -5.49 -7.67 6.56
CA LEU A 275 -5.07 -8.67 5.59
C LEU A 275 -5.83 -8.53 4.28
N ASN A 276 -7.13 -8.25 4.33
CA ASN A 276 -7.91 -8.05 3.10
C ASN A 276 -7.66 -6.69 2.45
N ARG A 277 -7.24 -5.67 3.20
CA ARG A 277 -6.80 -4.37 2.65
C ARG A 277 -5.41 -4.46 2.00
N VAL A 278 -4.50 -5.21 2.63
CA VAL A 278 -3.19 -5.53 2.03
C VAL A 278 -3.36 -6.42 0.79
N LYS A 279 -4.34 -7.34 0.77
CA LYS A 279 -4.74 -8.05 -0.46
C LYS A 279 -5.35 -7.16 -1.51
N GLU A 280 -6.12 -6.13 -1.17
CA GLU A 280 -6.68 -5.29 -2.23
C GLU A 280 -5.56 -4.61 -3.06
N ALA A 281 -4.33 -4.54 -2.51
CA ALA A 281 -3.11 -4.13 -3.20
C ALA A 281 -2.16 -5.28 -3.66
N ILE A 282 -2.50 -6.58 -3.48
CA ILE A 282 -1.60 -7.74 -3.79
C ILE A 282 -2.34 -8.97 -4.37
N ILE A 283 -3.55 -9.20 -3.86
CA ILE A 283 -4.61 -10.17 -4.18
C ILE A 283 -4.52 -11.57 -3.51
N HIS A 284 -5.58 -11.90 -2.74
CA HIS A 284 -6.02 -13.19 -2.10
C HIS A 284 -5.46 -13.70 -0.73
N ILE A 285 -6.37 -14.32 0.08
CA ILE A 285 -6.20 -15.49 1.02
C ILE A 285 -5.62 -15.32 2.51
N HIS A 286 -6.16 -16.03 3.56
CA HIS A 286 -6.29 -15.76 5.06
C HIS A 286 -6.42 -16.99 6.07
N PRO A 287 -6.25 -16.99 7.46
CA PRO A 287 -5.81 -15.99 8.53
C PRO A 287 -5.15 -16.45 9.94
N LEU A 288 -4.22 -15.72 10.65
CA LEU A 288 -4.11 -15.71 12.19
C LEU A 288 -3.18 -14.63 12.91
N GLN A 289 -3.58 -14.09 14.10
CA GLN A 289 -2.96 -13.20 15.18
C GLN A 289 -1.63 -12.40 15.00
N LYS A 290 -1.27 -11.33 15.75
CA LYS A 290 -1.83 -10.50 16.87
C LYS A 290 -1.26 -9.06 16.76
N ASP A 291 -2.05 -7.99 16.86
CA ASP A 291 -1.74 -6.55 16.61
C ASP A 291 -0.48 -6.19 15.78
N LEU A 292 0.74 -6.13 16.33
CA LEU A 292 1.95 -5.84 15.54
C LEU A 292 2.25 -6.92 14.49
N VAL A 293 2.00 -8.19 14.83
CA VAL A 293 2.00 -9.31 13.86
C VAL A 293 0.79 -9.23 12.95
N SER A 294 -0.38 -8.84 13.46
CA SER A 294 -1.60 -8.63 12.66
C SER A 294 -1.49 -7.54 11.59
N THR A 295 -0.57 -6.59 11.77
CA THR A 295 -0.40 -5.42 10.89
C THR A 295 0.89 -5.53 10.08
N ILE A 296 2.02 -5.39 10.75
CA ILE A 296 3.36 -5.30 10.15
C ILE A 296 3.84 -6.70 9.75
N GLY A 297 3.69 -7.69 10.63
CA GLY A 297 4.07 -9.08 10.36
C GLY A 297 3.32 -9.65 9.16
N GLU A 298 2.00 -9.45 9.10
CA GLU A 298 1.14 -9.89 8.01
C GLU A 298 1.51 -9.18 6.69
N SER A 299 1.72 -7.85 6.72
CA SER A 299 2.20 -7.10 5.55
C SER A 299 3.51 -7.68 5.01
N VAL A 300 4.49 -7.91 5.88
CA VAL A 300 5.82 -8.43 5.50
C VAL A 300 5.75 -9.86 4.99
N ALA A 301 4.94 -10.73 5.61
CA ALA A 301 4.74 -12.10 5.13
C ALA A 301 4.10 -12.14 3.72
N LEU A 302 3.28 -11.14 3.38
CA LEU A 302 2.68 -10.96 2.05
C LEU A 302 3.60 -10.22 1.06
N GLY A 303 4.88 -10.00 1.41
CA GLY A 303 5.86 -9.41 0.50
C GLY A 303 5.82 -7.88 0.40
N ALA A 304 5.39 -7.19 1.46
CA ALA A 304 5.42 -5.72 1.56
C ALA A 304 6.70 -5.11 0.99
N ALA A 305 6.57 -4.00 0.25
CA ALA A 305 7.75 -3.19 -0.05
C ALA A 305 8.24 -2.42 1.19
N GLY A 306 7.30 -2.04 2.06
CA GLY A 306 7.55 -1.43 3.36
C GLY A 306 6.26 -1.02 4.06
N VAL A 307 6.40 -0.38 5.21
CA VAL A 307 5.30 0.11 6.06
C VAL A 307 5.63 1.52 6.56
N ILE A 308 4.70 2.45 6.37
CA ILE A 308 4.75 3.82 6.86
C ILE A 308 3.91 3.89 8.15
N PHE A 309 4.46 4.56 9.16
CA PHE A 309 3.82 4.83 10.45
C PHE A 309 3.51 6.32 10.51
N TRP A 310 2.25 6.68 10.30
CA TRP A 310 1.79 8.06 10.40
C TRP A 310 1.46 8.43 11.86
N GLY A 311 1.52 9.72 12.16
CA GLY A 311 1.10 10.28 13.43
C GLY A 311 0.78 11.78 13.34
N GLY A 312 -0.16 12.24 14.15
CA GLY A 312 -0.51 13.65 14.28
C GLY A 312 0.31 14.40 15.34
N SER A 313 0.04 15.70 15.49
CA SER A 313 0.61 16.57 16.55
C SER A 313 0.29 16.09 17.96
N SER A 314 -0.72 15.24 18.12
CA SER A 314 -1.06 14.56 19.37
C SER A 314 0.06 13.70 19.97
N TYR A 315 1.17 13.46 19.25
CA TYR A 315 2.37 12.77 19.75
C TYR A 315 3.48 13.70 20.28
N ALA A 316 3.41 15.01 20.04
CA ALA A 316 4.45 15.97 20.42
C ALA A 316 4.43 16.39 21.91
N THR A 317 3.45 15.92 22.69
CA THR A 317 3.25 16.29 24.10
C THR A 317 4.13 15.47 25.06
N SER A 318 4.79 16.13 26.02
CA SER A 318 5.58 15.60 27.15
C SER A 318 5.43 14.11 27.48
N SER A 319 4.27 13.71 28.02
CA SER A 319 3.97 12.35 28.44
C SER A 319 4.05 11.35 27.28
N ARG A 320 3.47 11.71 26.13
CA ARG A 320 3.48 10.86 24.92
C ARG A 320 4.83 10.79 24.24
N CYS A 321 5.66 11.83 24.28
CA CYS A 321 7.03 11.75 23.80
C CYS A 321 7.83 10.69 24.61
N SER A 322 7.65 10.67 25.93
CA SER A 322 8.26 9.66 26.81
C SER A 322 7.71 8.25 26.55
N ASP A 323 6.39 8.09 26.51
CA ASP A 323 5.73 6.82 26.20
C ASP A 323 6.12 6.25 24.83
N LEU A 324 6.23 7.11 23.81
CA LEU A 324 6.64 6.76 22.45
C LEU A 324 8.11 6.30 22.41
N ASN A 325 9.01 6.99 23.10
CA ASN A 325 10.41 6.58 23.22
C ASN A 325 10.52 5.21 23.92
N ASN A 326 9.75 5.00 24.98
CA ASN A 326 9.68 3.74 25.70
C ASN A 326 9.11 2.61 24.83
N TYR A 327 8.08 2.89 24.03
CA TYR A 327 7.50 1.93 23.10
C TYR A 327 8.49 1.51 21.99
N PHE A 328 9.23 2.47 21.42
CA PHE A 328 10.29 2.20 20.44
C PHE A 328 11.48 1.44 21.02
N ARG A 329 11.96 1.77 22.22
CA ARG A 329 13.04 1.03 22.90
C ARG A 329 12.59 -0.36 23.38
N GLY A 330 11.30 -0.50 23.65
CA GLY A 330 10.61 -1.72 24.08
C GLY A 330 9.87 -2.42 22.93
N PRO A 331 8.60 -2.85 23.11
CA PRO A 331 7.94 -3.83 22.24
C PRO A 331 8.00 -3.54 20.73
N MET A 332 7.94 -2.28 20.33
CA MET A 332 7.94 -1.91 18.92
C MET A 332 9.31 -2.14 18.26
N GLY A 333 10.39 -1.56 18.79
CA GLY A 333 11.71 -1.69 18.16
C GLY A 333 12.24 -3.13 18.16
N TRP A 334 11.94 -3.90 19.21
CA TRP A 334 12.24 -5.32 19.25
C TRP A 334 11.49 -6.09 18.16
N TYR A 335 10.22 -5.75 17.93
CA TYR A 335 9.41 -6.37 16.88
C TYR A 335 9.87 -5.97 15.47
N LEU A 336 10.09 -4.69 15.20
CA LEU A 336 10.58 -4.17 13.91
C LEU A 336 11.93 -4.80 13.55
N LEU A 337 12.87 -4.89 14.50
CA LEU A 337 14.17 -5.52 14.28
C LEU A 337 14.05 -7.02 13.99
N ASN A 338 13.15 -7.73 14.69
CA ASN A 338 12.87 -9.14 14.46
C ASN A 338 12.39 -9.38 13.01
N VAL A 339 11.28 -8.75 12.62
CA VAL A 339 10.63 -9.00 11.33
C VAL A 339 11.50 -8.56 10.14
N THR A 340 12.21 -7.42 10.24
CA THR A 340 13.12 -6.94 9.17
C THR A 340 14.36 -7.81 9.03
N THR A 341 14.91 -8.34 10.13
CA THR A 341 16.07 -9.24 10.06
C THR A 341 15.66 -10.58 9.45
N ALA A 342 14.54 -11.17 9.90
CA ALA A 342 14.02 -12.41 9.33
C ALA A 342 13.67 -12.30 7.84
N ALA A 343 13.06 -11.18 7.42
CA ALA A 343 12.79 -10.91 6.01
C ALA A 343 14.08 -10.77 5.18
N LYS A 344 15.10 -10.07 5.71
CA LYS A 344 16.43 -9.95 5.10
C LYS A 344 17.12 -11.31 4.97
N GLU A 345 17.08 -12.13 6.01
CA GLU A 345 17.68 -13.47 6.01
C GLU A 345 16.96 -14.42 5.05
N CYS A 346 15.62 -14.40 4.99
CA CYS A 346 14.87 -15.16 4.00
C CYS A 346 15.20 -14.69 2.57
N SER A 347 15.23 -13.37 2.31
CA SER A 347 15.65 -12.80 1.02
C SER A 347 17.08 -13.24 0.64
N GLN A 348 18.01 -13.30 1.60
CA GLN A 348 19.37 -13.79 1.38
C GLN A 348 19.41 -15.31 1.08
N LYS A 349 18.78 -16.13 1.91
CA LYS A 349 18.96 -17.59 1.96
C LYS A 349 18.05 -18.35 0.99
N LEU A 350 16.85 -17.82 0.72
CA LEU A 350 15.91 -18.37 -0.26
C LEU A 350 16.10 -17.69 -1.61
N CYS A 351 16.17 -16.35 -1.65
CA CYS A 351 16.09 -15.58 -2.89
C CYS A 351 17.42 -14.99 -3.37
N LYS A 352 18.56 -15.31 -2.74
CA LYS A 352 19.91 -14.84 -3.13
C LYS A 352 20.03 -13.29 -3.20
N PHE A 353 19.24 -12.57 -2.38
CA PHE A 353 18.96 -11.12 -2.44
C PHE A 353 18.30 -10.59 -3.73
N ASN A 354 17.90 -11.47 -4.66
CA ASN A 354 17.24 -11.14 -5.93
C ASN A 354 15.70 -11.10 -5.83
N GLY A 355 15.13 -11.13 -4.63
CA GLY A 355 13.68 -11.00 -4.41
C GLY A 355 13.28 -10.84 -2.94
N ARG A 356 12.01 -10.52 -2.70
CA ARG A 356 11.37 -10.55 -1.37
C ARG A 356 10.82 -11.96 -1.11
N CYS A 357 10.78 -12.38 0.15
CA CYS A 357 10.04 -13.59 0.51
C CYS A 357 8.54 -13.29 0.61
N LEU A 358 7.74 -14.07 -0.10
CA LEU A 358 6.28 -13.99 -0.15
C LEU A 358 5.71 -15.32 0.34
N ARG A 359 4.72 -15.29 1.25
CA ARG A 359 4.08 -16.49 1.80
C ARG A 359 3.44 -17.33 0.68
N ARG A 360 3.68 -18.64 0.68
CA ARG A 360 3.22 -19.57 -0.38
C ARG A 360 1.71 -19.70 -0.40
N ALA A 361 1.14 -20.00 0.76
CA ALA A 361 -0.28 -19.98 1.05
C ALA A 361 -0.57 -18.73 1.88
N PRO A 362 -1.10 -17.64 1.29
CA PRO A 362 -1.50 -16.45 2.04
C PRO A 362 -2.44 -16.75 3.23
N ASP A 363 -3.11 -17.91 3.23
CA ASP A 363 -3.99 -18.37 4.30
C ASP A 363 -3.23 -18.66 5.61
N SER A 364 -2.00 -19.15 5.48
CA SER A 364 -1.31 -19.75 6.62
C SER A 364 -0.83 -18.72 7.65
N ALA A 365 -0.94 -19.09 8.92
CA ALA A 365 -0.47 -18.34 10.10
C ALA A 365 1.07 -18.28 10.23
N VAL A 366 1.79 -18.18 9.11
CA VAL A 366 3.26 -18.22 9.07
C VAL A 366 3.80 -16.81 8.79
N PHE A 367 4.82 -16.43 9.55
CA PHE A 367 5.42 -15.10 9.53
C PHE A 367 6.93 -15.19 9.35
N LEU A 368 7.53 -14.07 8.92
CA LEU A 368 8.97 -13.91 8.86
C LEU A 368 9.44 -13.37 10.21
N HIS A 369 9.70 -14.27 11.17
CA HIS A 369 10.27 -13.95 12.49
C HIS A 369 11.55 -14.73 12.74
N LEU A 370 12.42 -14.16 13.58
CA LEU A 370 13.61 -14.81 14.11
C LEU A 370 13.23 -15.87 15.14
N SER A 371 13.92 -17.02 15.14
CA SER A 371 13.70 -18.05 16.15
C SER A 371 14.52 -17.74 17.42
N PRO A 372 13.92 -17.79 18.63
CA PRO A 372 14.66 -17.57 19.87
C PRO A 372 15.66 -18.69 20.21
N SER A 373 15.63 -19.82 19.48
CA SER A 373 16.61 -20.91 19.62
C SER A 373 17.93 -20.66 18.89
N THR A 374 17.96 -19.77 17.90
CA THR A 374 19.10 -19.53 17.00
C THR A 374 19.53 -18.07 16.96
N HIS A 375 18.63 -17.14 17.28
CA HIS A 375 18.88 -15.70 17.37
C HIS A 375 18.61 -15.15 18.76
N LYS A 376 19.38 -14.11 19.14
CA LYS A 376 19.11 -13.30 20.34
C LYS A 376 19.10 -11.82 19.96
N ILE A 377 18.02 -11.13 20.32
CA ILE A 377 17.96 -9.68 20.27
C ILE A 377 18.52 -9.16 21.60
N ILE A 378 19.46 -8.22 21.54
CA ILE A 378 20.11 -7.60 22.70
C ILE A 378 20.09 -6.08 22.56
N SER A 379 19.99 -5.37 23.69
CA SER A 379 20.25 -3.93 23.74
C SER A 379 21.72 -3.71 24.11
N GLN A 380 22.47 -3.00 23.28
CA GLN A 380 23.85 -2.62 23.53
C GLN A 380 23.99 -1.10 23.35
N SER A 381 24.41 -0.41 24.41
CA SER A 381 24.53 1.06 24.43
C SER A 381 23.25 1.78 23.98
N GLY A 382 22.09 1.27 24.41
CA GLY A 382 20.77 1.79 24.03
C GLY A 382 20.27 1.41 22.64
N LYS A 383 21.05 0.71 21.81
CA LYS A 383 20.66 0.28 20.46
C LYS A 383 20.41 -1.22 20.41
N LEU A 384 19.30 -1.62 19.80
CA LEU A 384 18.94 -3.02 19.60
C LEU A 384 19.78 -3.64 18.47
N LYS A 385 20.31 -4.85 18.71
CA LYS A 385 21.09 -5.64 17.75
C LYS A 385 20.62 -7.09 17.77
N VAL A 386 20.74 -7.77 16.63
CA VAL A 386 20.56 -9.22 16.53
C VAL A 386 21.92 -9.92 16.55
N THR A 387 22.02 -11.01 17.29
CA THR A 387 23.10 -12.00 17.20
C THR A 387 22.52 -13.37 16.85
N GLY A 388 23.33 -14.24 16.24
CA GLY A 388 22.89 -15.54 15.72
C GLY A 388 22.74 -15.57 14.20
N SER A 389 22.18 -16.67 13.66
CA SER A 389 21.92 -16.86 12.23
C SER A 389 20.97 -18.05 11.99
N PRO A 390 20.24 -18.12 10.86
CA PRO A 390 19.27 -19.18 10.59
C PRO A 390 19.87 -20.59 10.64
N GLY A 391 19.29 -21.43 11.50
CA GLY A 391 19.55 -22.87 11.56
C GLY A 391 18.84 -23.64 10.44
N GLN A 392 19.07 -24.96 10.41
CA GLN A 392 18.44 -25.84 9.40
C GLN A 392 16.91 -25.87 9.51
N ALA A 393 16.34 -25.62 10.70
CA ALA A 393 14.90 -25.56 10.90
C ALA A 393 14.28 -24.35 10.17
N GLU A 394 14.85 -23.16 10.33
CA GLU A 394 14.38 -21.96 9.65
C GLU A 394 14.66 -22.01 8.15
N LEU A 395 15.81 -22.56 7.74
CA LEU A 395 16.11 -22.78 6.32
C LEU A 395 15.15 -23.80 5.67
N LYS A 396 14.61 -24.76 6.43
CA LYS A 396 13.51 -25.63 5.97
C LYS A 396 12.20 -24.85 5.90
N ALA A 397 11.85 -24.10 6.96
CA ALA A 397 10.62 -23.31 7.04
C ALA A 397 10.52 -22.25 5.93
N PHE A 398 11.61 -21.56 5.60
CA PHE A 398 11.68 -20.61 4.48
C PHE A 398 11.30 -21.29 3.16
N ARG A 399 11.91 -22.44 2.84
CA ARG A 399 11.60 -23.18 1.60
C ARG A 399 10.15 -23.71 1.59
N GLN A 400 9.69 -24.23 2.72
CA GLN A 400 8.38 -24.87 2.89
C GLN A 400 7.21 -23.87 2.86
N HIS A 401 7.36 -22.68 3.43
CA HIS A 401 6.27 -21.72 3.61
C HIS A 401 6.39 -20.44 2.77
N PHE A 402 7.56 -20.13 2.20
CA PHE A 402 7.79 -18.93 1.39
C PHE A 402 8.28 -19.26 -0.03
N LYS A 403 8.00 -18.34 -0.96
CA LYS A 403 8.42 -18.33 -2.36
C LYS A 403 9.04 -16.96 -2.67
N CYS A 404 9.91 -16.89 -3.67
CA CYS A 404 10.57 -15.64 -4.03
C CYS A 404 9.71 -14.80 -4.97
N GLN A 405 9.38 -13.58 -4.55
CA GLN A 405 8.89 -12.52 -5.43
C GLN A 405 10.12 -11.78 -5.97
N CYS A 406 10.60 -12.18 -7.15
CA CYS A 406 11.86 -11.70 -7.72
C CYS A 406 11.79 -10.22 -8.18
N TYR A 407 12.93 -9.54 -8.11
CA TYR A 407 13.09 -8.15 -8.54
C TYR A 407 13.24 -8.03 -10.06
N ASN A 408 12.69 -6.98 -10.65
CA ASN A 408 12.71 -6.76 -12.10
C ASN A 408 14.15 -6.68 -12.65
N GLY A 409 14.38 -7.26 -13.83
CA GLY A 409 15.72 -7.44 -14.41
C GLY A 409 16.50 -8.66 -13.90
N THR A 410 16.06 -9.32 -12.82
CA THR A 410 16.58 -10.66 -12.47
C THR A 410 15.90 -11.73 -13.33
N LYS A 411 16.60 -12.84 -13.58
CA LYS A 411 15.95 -14.05 -14.12
C LYS A 411 15.20 -14.73 -12.97
N GLY A 412 13.88 -14.84 -13.07
CA GLY A 412 13.09 -15.68 -12.16
C GLY A 412 13.64 -17.12 -12.18
N GLU A 413 13.73 -17.75 -11.01
CA GLU A 413 14.41 -19.03 -10.88
C GLU A 413 13.69 -20.14 -11.68
N LYS A 414 14.45 -20.82 -12.54
CA LYS A 414 14.02 -22.06 -13.22
C LYS A 414 14.15 -23.30 -12.32
N GLU A 415 14.67 -23.16 -11.11
CA GLU A 415 15.21 -24.24 -10.28
C GLU A 415 14.44 -24.41 -8.96
N LEU A 416 13.17 -24.84 -9.02
CA LEU A 416 12.53 -25.50 -7.87
C LEU A 416 11.36 -26.45 -8.26
N PHE A 417 11.49 -27.13 -9.40
CA PHE A 417 10.63 -28.25 -9.81
C PHE A 417 11.46 -29.52 -10.05
N ASP A 418 12.30 -29.84 -9.08
CA ASP A 418 12.93 -31.15 -8.89
C ASP A 418 12.93 -31.47 -7.39
N ILE A 419 13.12 -32.74 -7.04
CA ILE A 419 13.01 -33.29 -5.67
C ILE A 419 11.56 -33.26 -5.10
N VAL A 420 10.62 -33.78 -5.89
CA VAL A 420 9.63 -34.74 -5.35
C VAL A 420 9.76 -36.01 -6.19
N PRO A 421 10.16 -37.17 -5.63
CA PRO A 421 10.22 -38.41 -6.38
C PRO A 421 8.82 -38.84 -6.83
N LEU A 422 8.54 -38.78 -8.13
CA LEU A 422 7.29 -39.26 -8.71
C LEU A 422 7.25 -40.80 -8.73
N LYS A 423 6.85 -41.39 -7.60
CA LYS A 423 6.26 -42.73 -7.53
C LYS A 423 4.86 -42.64 -6.93
N ASP A 424 3.92 -43.30 -7.58
CA ASP A 424 2.52 -43.54 -7.20
C ASP A 424 1.71 -42.30 -6.76
N ARG A 425 0.73 -41.85 -7.55
CA ARG A 425 -0.37 -42.69 -8.04
C ARG A 425 -0.93 -42.30 -9.41
N THR A 426 -1.45 -43.32 -10.08
CA THR A 426 -2.14 -43.22 -11.36
C THR A 426 -3.59 -42.74 -11.23
N ARG A 427 -3.97 -41.81 -12.11
CA ARG A 427 -5.20 -41.83 -12.91
C ARG A 427 -5.04 -40.80 -14.02
N GLY A 428 -5.03 -41.25 -15.27
CA GLY A 428 -4.71 -40.40 -16.42
C GLY A 428 -5.86 -39.45 -16.77
N ILE A 429 -5.50 -38.22 -17.11
CA ILE A 429 -6.27 -37.34 -17.99
C ILE A 429 -5.27 -36.88 -19.04
N ASP A 430 -5.44 -37.29 -20.30
CA ASP A 430 -4.61 -36.72 -21.37
C ASP A 430 -5.12 -35.31 -21.66
N VAL A 431 -4.27 -34.32 -21.34
CA VAL A 431 -4.52 -32.90 -21.61
C VAL A 431 -4.65 -32.67 -23.12
N LYS A 432 -4.01 -33.49 -23.96
CA LYS A 432 -4.07 -33.43 -25.42
C LYS A 432 -5.45 -33.81 -25.94
N GLU A 433 -6.04 -34.92 -25.49
CA GLU A 433 -7.42 -35.27 -25.83
C GLU A 433 -8.41 -34.21 -25.35
N THR A 434 -8.22 -33.75 -24.11
CA THR A 434 -9.06 -32.72 -23.48
C THR A 434 -9.05 -31.41 -24.29
N MET A 435 -7.89 -30.98 -24.78
CA MET A 435 -7.78 -29.81 -25.67
C MET A 435 -8.40 -30.05 -27.04
N MET A 436 -8.13 -31.20 -27.68
CA MET A 436 -8.68 -31.52 -29.01
C MET A 436 -10.22 -31.57 -29.00
N ALA A 437 -10.81 -32.15 -27.95
CA ALA A 437 -12.26 -32.15 -27.74
C ALA A 437 -12.83 -30.73 -27.57
N ALA A 438 -12.11 -29.83 -26.91
CA ALA A 438 -12.52 -28.42 -26.77
C ALA A 438 -12.47 -27.66 -28.11
N PHE A 439 -11.43 -27.85 -28.93
CA PHE A 439 -11.35 -27.23 -30.26
C PHE A 439 -12.44 -27.74 -31.21
N ALA A 440 -12.72 -29.05 -31.21
CA ALA A 440 -13.83 -29.62 -31.98
C ALA A 440 -15.20 -29.04 -31.58
N LYS A 441 -15.40 -28.73 -30.29
CA LYS A 441 -16.62 -28.08 -29.79
C LYS A 441 -16.72 -26.57 -30.08
N ALA A 442 -15.60 -25.92 -30.38
CA ALA A 442 -15.54 -24.48 -30.65
C ALA A 442 -15.71 -24.11 -32.13
N ASN A 443 -15.67 -25.11 -33.03
CA ASN A 443 -15.79 -24.94 -34.49
C ASN A 443 -14.75 -23.95 -35.10
N LEU A 444 -13.59 -23.81 -34.45
CA LEU A 444 -12.50 -22.94 -34.87
C LEU A 444 -11.61 -23.66 -35.91
N PRO A 445 -11.29 -23.04 -37.06
CA PRO A 445 -10.47 -23.68 -38.09
C PRO A 445 -9.02 -23.84 -37.62
N ILE A 446 -8.57 -25.09 -37.47
CA ILE A 446 -7.19 -25.42 -37.08
C ILE A 446 -6.25 -25.25 -38.27
N ALA A 447 -5.81 -24.01 -38.51
CA ALA A 447 -4.87 -23.65 -39.57
C ALA A 447 -3.51 -23.22 -39.00
N LYS A 448 -2.66 -24.23 -38.74
CA LYS A 448 -1.22 -24.13 -38.38
C LYS A 448 -0.90 -23.50 -37.00
N LEU A 449 -0.58 -24.39 -36.07
CA LEU A 449 0.49 -24.24 -35.07
C LEU A 449 1.58 -25.28 -35.39
#